data_AF-A0A1E5VMX9-F1
#
_entry.id   AF-A0A1E5VMX9-F1
#
_cell.length_a   1.000
_cell.length_b   1.000
_cell.length_c   1.000
_cell.angle_alpha   90.00
_cell.angle_beta   90.00
_cell.angle_gamma   90.00
#
_symmetry.space_group_name_H-M   'P 1'
#
loop_
_entity.id
_entity.type
_entity.pdbx_description
1 polymer ?
#
loop_
_entity_poly.entity_id
_entity_poly.type
_entity_poly.pdbx_seq_one_letter_code
_entity_poly.pdbx_strand_id
1 'polypeptide(L)'
;MADNEQPQALIQKGLRAERMPQHVAFVMDGNRRWAQARGLTTAEGHDSGGRALDKIVKLSAALGIRAITVFAFSQENFRRPEARPL
;
A
#
# COMPACT_ATOMS: atom_id res chain seq x y z
N MET A 1 17.17 0.91 -9.02
CA MET A 1 16.73 0.76 -10.42
C MET A 1 15.51 -0.15 -10.37
N ALA A 2 14.25 0.23 -10.54
CA ALA A 2 13.60 1.40 -11.10
C ALA A 2 12.35 1.72 -10.25
N ASP A 3 12.26 2.94 -9.70
CA ASP A 3 11.12 3.40 -8.89
C ASP A 3 10.72 4.81 -9.37
N ASN A 4 10.80 5.04 -10.68
CA ASN A 4 10.51 6.33 -11.29
C ASN A 4 9.64 6.13 -12.53
N GLU A 5 8.59 5.31 -12.43
CA GLU A 5 7.45 5.49 -13.33
C GLU A 5 6.84 6.85 -12.98
N GLN A 6 7.33 7.87 -13.68
CA GLN A 6 6.87 9.23 -13.50
C GLN A 6 5.36 9.24 -13.71
N PRO A 7 4.58 9.90 -12.84
CA PRO A 7 3.13 10.03 -12.98
C PRO A 7 2.71 10.48 -14.39
N GLN A 8 3.55 11.29 -15.07
CA GLN A 8 3.34 11.65 -16.48
C GLN A 8 3.32 10.46 -17.44
N ALA A 9 4.14 9.42 -17.24
CA ALA A 9 4.15 8.23 -18.07
C ALA A 9 2.84 7.43 -17.95
N LEU A 10 2.20 7.43 -16.77
CA LEU A 10 0.89 6.80 -16.55
C LEU A 10 -0.25 7.59 -17.21
N ILE A 11 -0.18 8.92 -17.21
CA ILE A 11 -1.08 9.78 -17.98
C ILE A 11 -0.91 9.54 -19.48
N GLN A 12 0.33 9.42 -19.97
CA GLN A 12 0.62 9.12 -21.38
C GLN A 12 0.12 7.73 -21.82
N LYS A 13 -0.01 6.77 -20.89
CA LYS A 13 -0.61 5.45 -21.15
C LYS A 13 -2.15 5.47 -21.24
N GLY A 14 -2.80 6.63 -21.20
CA GLY A 14 -4.24 6.79 -21.42
C GLY A 14 -5.06 7.08 -20.17
N LEU A 15 -4.43 7.29 -19.00
CA LEU A 15 -5.13 7.81 -17.83
C LEU A 15 -5.50 9.27 -18.07
N ARG A 16 -6.77 9.57 -17.92
CA ARG A 16 -7.32 10.92 -18.09
C ARG A 16 -7.48 11.57 -16.72
N ALA A 17 -6.86 12.72 -16.52
CA ALA A 17 -6.89 13.44 -15.24
C ALA A 17 -8.34 13.75 -14.79
N GLU A 18 -9.21 14.10 -15.73
CA GLU A 18 -10.63 14.38 -15.49
C GLU A 18 -11.46 13.15 -15.08
N ARG A 19 -10.91 11.94 -15.24
CA ARG A 19 -11.55 10.68 -14.84
C ARG A 19 -10.96 10.07 -13.58
N MET A 20 -10.00 10.74 -12.95
CA MET A 20 -9.40 10.22 -11.73
C MET A 20 -10.41 10.23 -10.57
N PRO A 21 -10.43 9.17 -9.74
CA PRO A 21 -11.30 9.14 -8.57
C PRO A 21 -10.88 10.25 -7.60
N GLN A 22 -11.87 10.89 -6.99
CA GLN A 22 -11.58 11.89 -5.95
C GLN A 22 -11.12 11.24 -4.65
N HIS A 23 -11.50 9.97 -4.42
CA HIS A 23 -11.20 9.19 -3.23
C HIS A 23 -10.96 7.73 -3.59
N VAL A 24 -9.88 7.16 -3.08
CA VAL A 24 -9.60 5.72 -3.15
C VAL A 24 -9.48 5.15 -1.74
N ALA A 25 -10.05 3.96 -1.53
CA ALA A 25 -9.89 3.20 -0.30
C ALA A 25 -9.23 1.86 -0.62
N PHE A 26 -8.32 1.40 0.25
CA PHE A 26 -7.69 0.09 0.10
C PHE A 26 -7.33 -0.57 1.44
N VAL A 27 -7.21 -1.89 1.39
CA VAL A 27 -6.81 -2.74 2.51
C VAL A 27 -5.37 -3.18 2.29
N MET A 28 -4.49 -2.92 3.26
CA MET A 28 -3.07 -3.31 3.21
C MET A 28 -2.87 -4.74 3.72
N ASP A 29 -3.42 -5.71 3.02
CA ASP A 29 -3.27 -7.12 3.36
C ASP A 29 -1.95 -7.70 2.84
N GLY A 30 -1.48 -8.77 3.47
CA GLY A 30 -0.39 -9.60 2.95
C GLY A 30 0.97 -9.38 3.60
N ASN A 31 1.16 -8.33 4.40
CA ASN A 31 2.45 -7.98 5.02
C ASN A 31 3.13 -9.17 5.75
N ARG A 32 2.39 -9.90 6.58
CA ARG A 32 2.89 -11.11 7.27
C ARG A 32 3.24 -12.26 6.32
N ARG A 33 2.37 -12.56 5.34
CA ARG A 33 2.61 -13.61 4.33
C ARG A 33 3.83 -13.29 3.48
N TRP A 34 3.98 -12.02 3.10
CA TRP A 34 5.12 -11.52 2.34
C TRP A 34 6.44 -11.67 3.11
N ALA A 35 6.45 -11.36 4.41
CA ALA A 35 7.60 -11.55 5.28
C ALA A 35 7.95 -13.03 5.47
N GLN A 36 6.95 -13.86 5.78
CA GLN A 36 7.13 -15.30 5.96
C GLN A 36 7.72 -15.97 4.71
N ALA A 37 7.24 -15.62 3.52
CA ALA A 37 7.76 -16.15 2.25
C ALA A 37 9.22 -15.76 1.97
N ARG A 38 9.78 -14.81 2.73
CA ARG A 38 11.15 -14.29 2.61
C ARG A 38 12.03 -14.59 3.83
N GLY A 39 11.52 -15.35 4.81
CA GLY A 39 12.24 -15.60 6.07
C GLY A 39 12.46 -14.33 6.91
N LEU A 40 11.60 -13.32 6.74
CA LEU A 40 11.66 -12.04 7.48
C LEU A 40 10.69 -12.04 8.66
N THR A 41 10.93 -11.14 9.60
CA THR A 41 10.04 -10.91 10.75
C THR A 41 8.73 -10.24 10.34
N THR A 42 7.71 -10.39 11.18
CA THR A 42 6.42 -9.71 10.99
C THR A 42 6.58 -8.18 10.94
N ALA A 43 7.47 -7.61 11.78
CA ALA A 43 7.75 -6.18 11.81
C ALA A 43 8.30 -5.69 10.47
N GLU A 44 9.27 -6.39 9.88
CA GLU A 44 9.82 -6.07 8.55
C GLU A 44 8.76 -6.15 7.44
N GLY A 45 7.80 -7.08 7.57
CA GLY A 45 6.63 -7.15 6.70
C GLY A 45 5.76 -5.90 6.80
N HIS A 46 5.49 -5.42 8.01
CA HIS A 46 4.74 -4.18 8.23
C HIS A 46 5.48 -2.95 7.72
N ASP A 47 6.80 -2.86 7.94
CA ASP A 47 7.64 -1.79 7.42
C ASP A 47 7.63 -1.75 5.88
N SER A 48 7.66 -2.93 5.24
CA SER A 48 7.51 -3.03 3.80
C SER A 48 6.14 -2.56 3.31
N GLY A 49 5.07 -2.90 4.04
CA GLY A 49 3.73 -2.36 3.79
C GLY A 49 3.68 -0.84 3.91
N GLY A 50 4.35 -0.26 4.91
CA GLY A 50 4.48 1.19 5.08
C GLY A 50 5.19 1.88 3.91
N ARG A 51 6.28 1.29 3.41
CA ARG A 51 6.96 1.79 2.19
C ARG A 51 6.08 1.71 0.95
N ALA A 52 5.26 0.67 0.82
CA ALA A 52 4.30 0.57 -0.27
C ALA A 52 3.20 1.65 -0.17
N LEU A 53 2.71 1.92 1.04
CA LEU A 53 1.76 3.00 1.29
C LEU A 53 2.34 4.38 0.90
N ASP A 54 3.58 4.67 1.28
CA ASP A 54 4.25 5.93 0.91
C ASP A 54 4.30 6.13 -0.61
N LYS A 55 4.61 5.06 -1.38
CA LYS A 55 4.57 5.09 -2.85
C LYS A 55 3.16 5.39 -3.37
N ILE A 56 2.13 4.75 -2.81
CA ILE A 56 0.74 4.96 -3.22
C ILE A 56 0.31 6.41 -2.95
N VAL A 57 0.62 6.96 -1.77
CA VAL A 57 0.29 8.35 -1.43
C VAL A 57 0.91 9.33 -2.40
N LYS A 58 2.21 9.17 -2.72
CA LYS A 58 2.92 10.00 -3.69
C LYS A 58 2.29 9.92 -5.08
N LEU A 59 1.96 8.70 -5.53
CA LEU A 59 1.32 8.48 -6.82
C LEU A 59 -0.08 9.10 -6.87
N SER A 60 -0.90 8.88 -5.84
CA SER A 60 -2.24 9.45 -5.72
C SER A 60 -2.21 10.97 -5.77
N ALA A 61 -1.28 11.60 -5.04
CA ALA A 61 -1.09 13.05 -5.07
C ALA A 61 -0.76 13.53 -6.50
N ALA A 62 0.16 12.85 -7.18
CA ALA A 62 0.54 13.22 -8.54
C ALA A 62 -0.55 12.97 -9.60
N LEU A 63 -1.47 12.03 -9.35
CA LEU A 63 -2.65 11.78 -10.18
C LEU A 63 -3.84 12.69 -9.83
N GLY A 64 -3.72 13.56 -8.82
CA GLY A 64 -4.80 14.45 -8.39
C GLY A 64 -5.91 13.78 -7.57
N ILE A 65 -5.65 12.57 -7.04
CA ILE A 65 -6.56 11.89 -6.11
C ILE A 65 -6.48 12.61 -4.76
N ARG A 66 -7.61 13.16 -4.29
CA ARG A 66 -7.64 14.10 -3.16
C ARG A 66 -7.78 13.44 -1.81
N ALA A 67 -8.34 12.23 -1.76
CA ALA A 67 -8.57 11.50 -0.52
C ALA A 67 -8.11 10.05 -0.64
N ILE A 68 -7.55 9.53 0.46
CA ILE A 68 -7.13 8.13 0.59
C ILE A 68 -7.64 7.60 1.93
N THR A 69 -8.32 6.46 1.91
CA THR A 69 -8.65 5.70 3.12
C THR A 69 -7.84 4.42 3.14
N VAL A 70 -7.16 4.17 4.25
CA VAL A 70 -6.36 2.96 4.44
C VAL A 70 -6.92 2.17 5.60
N PHE A 71 -7.24 0.90 5.37
CA PHE A 71 -7.60 0.01 6.47
C PHE A 71 -6.32 -0.51 7.15
N ALA A 72 -5.82 0.27 8.11
CA ALA A 72 -4.57 -0.03 8.80
C ALA A 72 -4.72 -1.11 9.89
N PHE A 73 -5.88 -1.16 10.56
CA PHE A 73 -6.12 -2.10 11.65
C PHE A 73 -7.61 -2.39 11.82
N SER A 74 -7.98 -3.67 12.04
CA SER A 74 -9.36 -4.09 12.35
C SER A 74 -9.50 -4.46 13.82
N GLN A 75 -10.73 -4.37 14.34
CA GLN A 75 -11.04 -4.87 15.68
C GLN A 75 -10.83 -6.39 15.80
N GLU A 76 -10.96 -7.17 14.72
CA GLU A 76 -10.64 -8.60 14.75
C GLU A 76 -9.14 -8.89 14.90
N ASN A 77 -8.25 -7.95 14.59
CA ASN A 77 -6.81 -8.16 14.79
C ASN A 77 -6.45 -8.33 16.26
N PHE A 78 -7.23 -7.77 17.20
CA PHE A 78 -7.05 -7.99 18.63
C PHE A 78 -7.34 -9.43 19.06
N ARG A 79 -8.11 -10.18 18.26
CA ARG A 79 -8.46 -11.58 18.53
C ARG A 79 -7.50 -12.57 17.87
N ARG A 80 -6.46 -12.09 17.17
CA ARG A 80 -5.48 -12.98 16.56
C ARG A 80 -4.68 -13.66 17.67
N PRO A 81 -4.58 -15.00 17.68
CA PRO A 81 -3.72 -15.69 18.63
C PRO A 81 -2.29 -15.18 18.48
N GLU A 82 -1.56 -15.14 19.60
CA GLU A 82 -0.16 -14.74 19.61
C GLU A 82 0.61 -15.52 18.54
N ALA A 83 1.45 -14.80 17.80
CA ALA A 83 2.26 -15.40 16.75
C ALA A 83 3.08 -16.54 17.39
N ARG A 84 2.88 -17.77 16.89
CA ARG A 84 3.65 -18.93 17.33
C ARG A 84 5.14 -18.57 17.25
N PRO A 85 5.90 -18.67 18.36
CA PRO A 85 7.33 -18.42 18.30
C PRO A 85 7.93 -19.47 17.36
N LEU A 86 8.81 -19.00 16.46
CA LEU A 86 9.69 -19.86 15.69
C LEU A 86 10.72 -20.49 16.62
#